data_AF-A0AAW6B153-F1
#
_entry.id   AF-A0AAW6B153-F1
#
_cell.length_a   1.000
_cell.length_b   1.000
_cell.length_c   1.000
_cell.angle_alpha   90.00
_cell.angle_beta   90.00
_cell.angle_gamma   90.00
#
_symmetry.space_group_name_H-M   'P 1'
#
loop_
_entity.id
_entity.type
_entity.pdbx_description
1 polymer ?
#
loop_
_entity_poly.entity_id
_entity_poly.type
_entity_poly.pdbx_seq_one_letter_code
_entity_poly.pdbx_strand_id
1 'polypeptide(L)'
;IDFKFIYDLTEEYYSHTSGRNCLDPVVLFKLVFLKDFYGIKSMRETIKRIETDAAFRWFLGIPFSKPVPHYSTFSQNYIRR
;
A
#
# COMPACT_ATOMS: atom_id res chain seq x y z
N ILE A 1 3.53 10.27 12.66
CA ILE A 1 2.10 9.88 12.76
C ILE A 1 2.06 8.38 12.93
N ASP A 2 1.34 7.89 13.94
CA ASP A 2 1.15 6.46 14.13
C ASP A 2 -0.04 5.99 13.29
N PHE A 3 0.18 4.99 12.43
CA PHE A 3 -0.84 4.41 11.56
C PHE A 3 -1.42 3.10 12.12
N LYS A 4 -1.03 2.71 13.34
CA LYS A 4 -1.50 1.45 13.95
C LYS A 4 -3.01 1.34 14.07
N PHE A 5 -3.73 2.47 14.22
CA PHE A 5 -5.20 2.49 14.26
C PHE A 5 -5.85 1.84 13.03
N ILE A 6 -5.15 1.77 11.90
CA ILE A 6 -5.65 1.13 10.68
C ILE A 6 -5.79 -0.38 10.88
N TYR A 7 -4.93 -1.02 11.68
CA TYR A 7 -5.06 -2.44 11.97
C TYR A 7 -6.37 -2.72 12.71
N ASP A 8 -6.68 -1.92 13.74
CA ASP A 8 -7.94 -2.04 14.49
C ASP A 8 -9.17 -1.85 13.57
N LEU A 9 -9.10 -0.90 12.62
CA LEU A 9 -10.20 -0.66 11.67
C LEU A 9 -10.34 -1.73 10.58
N THR A 10 -9.28 -2.49 10.32
CA THR A 10 -9.25 -3.46 9.20
C THR A 10 -9.24 -4.90 9.65
N GLU A 11 -9.17 -5.16 10.96
CA GLU A 11 -9.06 -6.50 11.56
C GLU A 11 -10.15 -7.45 11.03
N GLU A 12 -11.41 -7.01 10.99
CA GLU A 12 -12.53 -7.81 10.52
C GLU A 12 -12.44 -8.22 9.03
N TYR A 13 -11.68 -7.48 8.22
CA TYR A 13 -11.54 -7.72 6.78
C TYR A 13 -10.32 -8.58 6.41
N TYR A 14 -9.43 -8.83 7.36
CA TYR A 14 -8.19 -9.58 7.14
C TYR A 14 -8.18 -10.85 7.97
N SER A 15 -7.96 -12.01 7.32
CA SER A 15 -7.80 -13.27 8.04
C SER A 15 -6.38 -13.42 8.58
N HIS A 16 -6.26 -13.75 9.86
CA HIS A 16 -4.96 -14.03 10.50
C HIS A 16 -4.41 -15.43 10.21
N THR A 17 -5.28 -16.37 9.82
CA THR A 17 -4.94 -17.81 9.78
C THR A 17 -5.00 -18.40 8.38
N SER A 18 -5.92 -17.91 7.54
CA SER A 18 -6.23 -18.52 6.24
C SER A 18 -6.51 -17.44 5.21
N GLY A 19 -5.54 -17.16 4.33
CA GLY A 19 -5.70 -16.12 3.31
C GLY A 19 -4.57 -16.10 2.28
N ARG A 20 -4.80 -15.37 1.18
CA ARG A 20 -3.73 -15.05 0.23
C ARG A 20 -2.86 -13.96 0.86
N ASN A 21 -1.54 -14.06 0.75
CA ASN A 21 -0.64 -12.99 1.19
C ASN A 21 -1.01 -11.69 0.47
N CYS A 22 -1.73 -10.81 1.16
CA CYS A 22 -2.13 -9.50 0.68
C CYS A 22 -1.09 -8.46 1.12
N LEU A 23 -1.17 -7.27 0.52
CA LEU A 23 -0.38 -6.15 1.01
C LEU A 23 -0.84 -5.78 2.43
N ASP A 24 0.10 -5.38 3.28
CA ASP A 24 -0.20 -4.82 4.60
C ASP A 24 -1.20 -3.66 4.47
N PRO A 25 -2.32 -3.65 5.22
CA PRO A 25 -3.33 -2.60 5.15
C PRO A 25 -2.75 -1.19 5.41
N VAL A 26 -1.74 -1.07 6.27
CA VAL A 26 -1.07 0.22 6.52
C VAL A 26 -0.30 0.67 5.28
N VAL A 27 0.41 -0.24 4.61
CA VAL A 27 1.13 0.07 3.37
C VAL A 27 0.14 0.43 2.27
N LEU A 28 -0.99 -0.28 2.18
CA LEU A 28 -2.03 -0.01 1.21
C LEU A 28 -2.63 1.38 1.39
N PHE A 29 -2.96 1.76 2.63
CA PHE A 29 -3.43 3.09 2.97
C PHE A 29 -2.39 4.17 2.61
N LYS A 30 -1.12 3.96 3.00
CA LYS A 30 -0.03 4.90 2.70
C LYS A 30 0.16 5.11 1.19
N LEU A 31 -0.04 4.08 0.38
CA LEU A 31 0.00 4.20 -1.09
C LEU A 31 -1.12 5.11 -1.62
N VAL A 32 -2.34 4.93 -1.13
CA VAL A 32 -3.48 5.80 -1.49
C VAL A 32 -3.25 7.23 -1.02
N PHE A 33 -2.77 7.37 0.21
CA PHE A 33 -2.42 8.66 0.78
C PHE A 33 -1.40 9.41 -0.08
N LEU A 34 -0.31 8.75 -0.49
CA LEU A 34 0.68 9.37 -1.39
C LEU A 34 0.08 9.73 -2.75
N LYS A 35 -0.72 8.83 -3.34
CA LYS A 35 -1.40 9.09 -4.61
C LYS A 35 -2.24 10.37 -4.54
N ASP A 36 -3.10 10.48 -3.53
CA ASP A 36 -4.05 11.59 -3.41
C ASP A 36 -3.35 12.87 -2.95
N PHE A 37 -2.38 12.78 -2.03
CA PHE A 37 -1.62 13.92 -1.53
C PHE A 37 -0.79 14.60 -2.64
N TYR A 38 -0.16 13.81 -3.52
CA TYR A 38 0.60 14.33 -4.65
C TYR A 38 -0.23 14.51 -5.93
N GLY A 39 -1.55 14.27 -5.87
CA GLY A 39 -2.45 14.44 -7.02
C GLY A 39 -2.14 13.53 -8.21
N ILE A 40 -1.57 12.35 -7.96
CA ILE A 40 -1.19 11.38 -9.00
C ILE A 40 -2.45 10.69 -9.52
N LYS A 41 -2.67 10.71 -10.84
CA LYS A 41 -3.92 10.21 -11.45
C LYS A 41 -3.99 8.69 -11.52
N SER A 42 -2.84 8.01 -11.51
CA SER A 42 -2.75 6.57 -11.76
C SER A 42 -1.92 5.85 -10.70
N MET A 43 -2.42 4.72 -10.20
CA MET A 43 -1.66 3.87 -9.28
C MET A 43 -0.38 3.31 -9.93
N ARG A 44 -0.40 3.08 -11.26
CA ARG A 44 0.80 2.67 -12.00
C ARG A 44 1.89 3.75 -11.94
N GLU A 45 1.49 5.01 -12.07
CA GLU A 45 2.39 6.14 -11.99
C GLU A 45 2.92 6.32 -10.56
N THR A 46 2.06 6.15 -9.55
CA THR A 46 2.46 6.17 -8.14
C THR A 46 3.55 5.13 -7.87
N ILE A 47 3.38 3.89 -8.35
CA ILE A 47 4.37 2.82 -8.17
C ILE A 47 5.68 3.12 -8.90
N LYS A 48 5.62 3.61 -10.14
CA LYS A 48 6.82 4.03 -10.87
C LYS A 48 7.60 5.12 -10.12
N ARG A 49 6.89 6.03 -9.43
CA ARG A 49 7.53 7.07 -8.61
C ARG A 49 8.15 6.50 -7.34
N ILE A 50 7.50 5.52 -6.69
CA ILE A 50 8.05 4.82 -5.51
C ILE A 50 9.33 4.04 -5.88
N GLU A 51 9.47 3.57 -7.11
CA GLU A 51 10.68 2.87 -7.56
C GLU A 51 11.94 3.73 -7.45
N THR A 52 11.83 5.03 -7.71
CA THR A 52 12.97 5.97 -7.77
C THR A 52 13.03 6.95 -6.60
N ASP A 53 11.90 7.23 -5.95
CA ASP A 53 11.79 8.23 -4.89
C ASP A 53 12.08 7.64 -3.50
N ALA A 54 13.18 8.10 -2.89
CA ALA A 54 13.61 7.67 -1.57
C ALA A 54 12.64 8.09 -0.45
N ALA A 55 12.01 9.26 -0.56
CA ALA A 55 11.07 9.73 0.46
C ALA A 55 9.80 8.89 0.47
N PHE A 56 9.32 8.49 -0.72
CA PHE A 56 8.14 7.64 -0.84
C PHE A 56 8.41 6.25 -0.26
N ARG A 57 9.58 5.66 -0.56
CA ARG A 57 10.00 4.39 0.02
C ARG A 57 10.18 4.44 1.52
N TRP A 58 10.80 5.51 2.04
CA TRP A 58 10.95 5.72 3.47
C TRP A 58 9.60 5.81 4.18
N PHE A 59 8.64 6.55 3.61
CA PHE A 59 7.29 6.66 4.16
C PHE A 59 6.53 5.31 4.18
N LEU A 60 6.67 4.53 3.12
CA LEU A 60 6.08 3.19 3.00
C LEU A 60 6.78 2.14 3.88
N GLY A 61 8.01 2.41 4.34
CA GLY A 61 8.83 1.43 5.06
C GLY A 61 9.38 0.32 4.17
N ILE A 62 9.48 0.56 2.86
CA ILE A 62 10.00 -0.41 1.88
C ILE A 62 11.45 -0.03 1.55
N PRO A 63 12.45 -0.85 1.93
CA PRO A 63 13.83 -0.57 1.59
C PRO A 63 14.05 -0.71 0.08
N PHE A 64 15.09 -0.05 -0.44
CA PHE A 64 15.46 -0.14 -1.85
C PHE A 64 15.88 -1.55 -2.29
N SER A 65 16.32 -2.38 -1.34
CA SER A 65 16.66 -3.79 -1.58
C SER A 65 15.44 -4.68 -1.86
N LYS A 66 14.22 -4.23 -1.53
CA LYS A 66 12.99 -4.98 -1.78
C LYS A 66 12.24 -4.43 -2.99
N PRO A 67 11.61 -5.32 -3.80
CA PRO A 67 10.78 -4.89 -4.90
C PRO A 67 9.54 -4.14 -4.38
N VAL A 68 9.07 -3.17 -5.16
CA VAL A 68 7.80 -2.51 -4.90
C VAL A 68 6.63 -3.43 -5.24
N PRO A 69 5.47 -3.26 -4.59
CA PRO A 69 4.27 -4.00 -4.96
C PRO A 69 3.87 -3.72 -6.40
N HIS A 70 3.38 -4.75 -7.10
CA HIS A 70 2.85 -4.57 -8.44
C HIS A 70 1.53 -3.78 -8.40
N TYR A 71 1.27 -2.95 -9.41
CA TYR A 71 0.09 -2.06 -9.43
C TYR A 71 -1.25 -2.81 -9.40
N SER A 72 -1.27 -4.06 -9.90
CA SER A 72 -2.48 -4.88 -9.87
C SER A 72 -2.83 -5.35 -8.45
N THR A 73 -1.85 -5.45 -7.54
CA THR A 73 -2.09 -5.81 -6.13
C THR A 73 -3.08 -4.84 -5.50
N PHE A 74 -2.98 -3.56 -5.86
CA PHE A 74 -3.94 -2.55 -5.43
C PHE A 74 -5.33 -2.81 -6.01
N SER A 75 -5.46 -2.99 -7.33
CA SER A 75 -6.75 -3.24 -7.99
C SER A 75 -7.46 -4.48 -7.45
N GLN A 76 -6.72 -5.54 -7.12
CA GLN A 76 -7.27 -6.77 -6.53
C GLN A 76 -7.93 -6.52 -5.17
N ASN A 77 -7.45 -5.52 -4.41
CA ASN A 77 -8.02 -5.15 -3.12
C ASN A 77 -9.37 -4.42 -3.22
N TYR A 78 -9.72 -3.87 -4.39
CA TYR A 78 -11.02 -3.22 -4.64
C TYR A 78 -12.10 -4.20 -5.12
N ILE A 79 -11.71 -5.41 -5.48
CA ILE A 79 -12.67 -6.42 -5.92
C ILE A 79 -13.42 -6.90 -4.67
N ARG A 80 -14.67 -6.45 -4.54
CA ARG A 80 -15.61 -6.97 -3.56
C ARG A 80 -15.87 -8.44 -3.87
N ARG A 81 -15.59 -9.32 -2.91
CA ARG A 81 -15.89 -10.76 -2.97
C ARG A 81 -17.09 -11.07 -2.10
#